data_AF-A0AAD8AGP7-F1
#
_entry.id   AF-A0AAD8AGP7-F1
#
_cell.length_a   1.000
_cell.length_b   1.000
_cell.length_c   1.000
_cell.angle_alpha   90.00
_cell.angle_beta   90.00
_cell.angle_gamma   90.00
#
_symmetry.space_group_name_H-M   'P 1'
#
loop_
_entity.id
_entity.type
_entity.pdbx_description
1 polymer ?
#
loop_
_entity_poly.entity_id
_entity_poly.type
_entity_poly.pdbx_seq_one_letter_code
_entity_poly.pdbx_strand_id
1 'polypeptide(L)'
;LRMPMPELEKPAPQFTNTAVVNGEFKEISLTDFKGQYVVLFFYPLDLNISLLLLLLLLLLCSSTFVCPTELIAFSDRAEEFKKINC
;
A
#
# COMPACT_ATOMS: atom_id res chain seq x y z
N LEU A 1 15.80 12.20 0.95
CA LEU A 1 16.40 10.89 0.59
C LEU A 1 15.77 10.43 -0.72
N ARG A 2 16.55 10.07 -1.74
CA ARG A 2 16.04 9.61 -3.03
C ARG A 2 15.81 8.10 -2.93
N MET A 3 14.58 7.62 -3.08
CA MET A 3 14.33 6.19 -3.22
C MET A 3 14.91 5.73 -4.57
N PRO A 4 15.65 4.60 -4.64
CA PRO A 4 16.10 4.06 -5.91
C PRO A 4 14.87 3.66 -6.74
N MET A 5 14.84 4.11 -8.00
CA MET A 5 13.77 3.77 -8.92
C MET A 5 13.88 2.28 -9.28
N PRO A 6 12.80 1.48 -9.20
CA PRO A 6 12.85 0.09 -9.62
C PRO A 6 13.13 0.03 -11.12
N GLU A 7 14.06 -0.85 -11.50
CA GLU A 7 14.36 -1.11 -12.90
C GLU A 7 13.45 -2.21 -13.45
N LEU A 8 12.91 -2.01 -14.65
CA LEU A 8 12.09 -3.02 -15.33
C LEU A 8 12.94 -4.27 -15.63
N GLU A 9 12.31 -5.45 -15.59
CA GLU A 9 12.93 -6.76 -15.85
C GLU A 9 14.08 -7.17 -14.89
N LYS A 10 14.41 -6.34 -13.90
CA LYS A 10 15.35 -6.69 -12.83
C LYS A 10 14.61 -7.25 -11.61
N PRO A 11 15.27 -8.08 -10.79
CA PRO A 11 14.67 -8.53 -9.53
C PRO A 11 14.31 -7.32 -8.66
N ALA A 12 13.12 -7.35 -8.08
CA ALA A 12 12.64 -6.29 -7.20
C ALA A 12 13.61 -6.09 -6.01
N PRO A 13 13.86 -4.85 -5.57
CA PRO A 13 14.70 -4.58 -4.42
C PRO A 13 14.18 -5.31 -3.19
N GLN A 14 15.03 -6.10 -2.53
CA GLN A 14 14.65 -6.80 -1.30
C GLN A 14 14.26 -5.79 -0.23
N PHE A 15 13.10 -6.01 0.40
CA PHE A 15 12.70 -5.28 1.59
C PHE A 15 12.15 -6.24 2.63
N THR A 16 12.41 -5.88 3.89
CA THR A 16 11.84 -6.50 5.08
C THR A 16 11.30 -5.37 5.93
N ASN A 17 10.01 -5.39 6.21
CA ASN A 17 9.34 -4.34 6.99
C ASN A 17 8.23 -4.94 7.84
N THR A 18 7.87 -4.23 8.91
CA THR A 18 6.71 -4.57 9.72
C THR A 18 5.44 -4.12 9.02
N ALA A 19 4.51 -5.05 8.80
CA ALA A 19 3.19 -4.79 8.23
C ALA A 19 2.09 -5.19 9.21
N VAL A 20 0.91 -4.58 9.04
CA VAL A 20 -0.30 -4.97 9.78
C VAL A 20 -1.09 -5.95 8.92
N VAL A 21 -1.23 -7.19 9.39
CA VAL A 21 -2.01 -8.24 8.72
C VAL A 21 -3.07 -8.71 9.70
N ASN A 22 -4.35 -8.51 9.35
CA ASN A 22 -5.50 -8.84 10.21
C ASN A 22 -5.44 -8.21 11.61
N GLY A 23 -4.87 -7.00 11.73
CA GLY A 23 -4.73 -6.29 13.01
C GLY A 23 -3.51 -6.68 13.85
N GLU A 24 -2.70 -7.64 13.39
CA GLU A 24 -1.43 -8.02 14.04
C GLU A 24 -0.23 -7.45 13.29
N PHE A 25 0.77 -6.97 14.03
CA PHE A 25 2.05 -6.59 13.46
C PHE A 25 2.86 -7.84 13.15
N LYS A 26 3.18 -8.05 11.88
CA LYS A 26 4.03 -9.14 11.39
C LYS A 26 5.18 -8.58 10.58
N GLU A 27 6.35 -9.15 10.76
CA GLU A 27 7.49 -8.88 9.89
C GLU A 27 7.25 -9.61 8.58
N ILE A 28 7.21 -8.86 7.47
CA ILE A 28 7.01 -9.41 6.13
C ILE A 28 8.26 -9.15 5.29
N SER A 29 8.61 -10.13 4.47
CA SER A 29 9.71 -10.04 3.51
C SER A 29 9.21 -10.32 2.10
N LEU A 30 9.85 -9.72 1.09
CA LEU A 30 9.56 -10.06 -0.31
C LEU A 30 9.82 -11.54 -0.65
N THR A 31 10.65 -12.21 0.15
CA THR A 31 10.93 -13.63 -0.05
C THR A 31 9.73 -14.53 0.25
N ASP A 32 8.82 -14.10 1.12
CA ASP A 32 7.63 -14.87 1.51
C ASP A 32 6.61 -14.99 0.37
N PHE A 33 6.66 -14.07 -0.59
CA PHE A 33 5.75 -14.01 -1.72
C PHE A 33 6.36 -14.55 -3.02
N LYS A 34 7.49 -15.28 -2.95
CA LYS A 34 8.09 -15.91 -4.14
C LYS A 34 7.12 -16.89 -4.80
N GLY A 35 6.97 -16.77 -6.12
CA GLY A 35 6.06 -17.62 -6.89
C GLY A 35 4.60 -17.16 -6.90
N GLN A 36 4.29 -16.05 -6.23
CA GLN A 36 3.01 -15.34 -6.30
C GLN A 36 3.22 -13.99 -6.98
N TYR A 37 2.18 -13.49 -7.66
CA TYR A 37 2.19 -12.12 -8.15
C TYR A 37 2.01 -11.17 -6.97
N VAL A 38 2.80 -10.10 -6.91
CA VAL A 38 2.72 -9.11 -5.84
C VAL A 38 2.46 -7.75 -6.46
N VAL A 39 1.35 -7.12 -6.09
CA VAL A 39 1.04 -5.74 -6.43
C VAL A 39 1.43 -4.85 -5.25
N LEU A 40 2.50 -4.06 -5.42
CA LEU A 40 2.97 -3.12 -4.40
C LEU A 40 2.48 -1.71 -4.73
N PHE A 41 1.61 -1.18 -3.87
CA PHE A 41 1.09 0.18 -4.00
C PHE A 41 1.74 1.11 -2.96
N PHE A 42 2.24 2.26 -3.41
CA PHE A 42 2.76 3.30 -2.53
C PHE A 42 1.74 4.44 -2.47
N TYR A 43 1.25 4.74 -1.27
CA TYR A 43 0.41 5.91 -1.04
C TYR A 43 1.16 6.91 -0.14
N PRO A 44 1.04 8.22 -0.40
CA PRO A 44 1.96 9.21 0.15
C PRO A 44 1.77 9.53 1.65
N LEU A 45 0.58 9.31 2.23
CA LEU A 45 0.32 9.63 3.63
C LEU A 45 -0.89 8.87 4.17
N ASP A 46 -0.72 8.24 5.33
CA ASP A 46 -1.80 7.67 6.14
C ASP A 46 -2.41 8.78 7.00
N LEU A 47 -3.61 9.23 6.65
CA LEU A 47 -4.30 10.36 7.30
C LEU A 47 -5.00 9.95 8.60
N ASN A 48 -4.44 9.02 9.36
CA ASN A 48 -4.90 8.72 10.72
C ASN A 48 -4.39 9.75 11.76
N ILE A 49 -4.15 10.99 11.32
CA ILE A 49 -3.70 12.11 12.14
C ILE A 49 -4.89 13.03 12.43
N SER A 50 -5.35 12.92 13.67
CA SER A 50 -6.14 13.87 14.47
C SER A 50 -7.29 14.60 13.77
N LEU A 51 -8.51 14.31 14.24
CA LEU A 51 -9.79 14.99 13.92
C LEU A 51 -9.72 16.53 13.92
N LEU A 52 -8.68 17.12 14.52
CA LEU A 52 -8.45 18.56 14.59
C LEU A 52 -7.88 19.18 13.29
N LEU A 53 -7.23 18.40 12.41
CA LEU A 53 -6.64 18.90 11.17
C LEU A 53 -7.58 18.82 9.95
N LEU A 54 -8.68 18.06 10.08
CA LEU A 54 -9.64 17.79 9.01
C LEU A 54 -10.38 19.06 8.53
N LEU A 55 -10.60 20.03 9.42
CA LEU A 55 -11.30 21.27 9.08
C LEU A 55 -10.47 22.22 8.21
N LEU A 56 -9.14 22.13 8.28
CA LEU A 56 -8.22 22.99 7.53
C LEU A 56 -7.88 22.41 6.15
N LEU A 57 -7.96 21.08 5.99
CA LEU A 57 -7.61 20.39 4.75
C LEU A 57 -8.73 20.37 3.68
N LEU A 58 -9.98 20.59 4.08
CA LEU A 58 -11.15 20.59 3.17
C LEU A 58 -11.09 21.69 2.10
N LEU A 59 -10.23 22.70 2.26
CA LEU A 59 -10.11 23.82 1.32
C LEU A 59 -8.95 23.69 0.33
N LEU A 60 -8.07 22.69 0.47
CA LEU A 60 -6.83 22.59 -0.33
C LEU A 60 -6.57 21.25 -1.03
N CYS A 61 -7.39 20.20 -0.83
CA CYS A 61 -7.02 18.89 -1.35
C CYS A 61 -8.07 18.26 -2.25
N SER A 62 -7.91 18.47 -3.56
CA SER A 62 -8.50 17.63 -4.61
C SER A 62 -7.84 16.25 -4.71
N SER A 63 -6.96 15.86 -3.77
CA SER A 63 -6.17 14.61 -3.83
C SER A 63 -6.37 13.65 -2.65
N THR A 64 -7.27 13.93 -1.69
CA THR A 64 -7.54 13.01 -0.55
C THR A 64 -8.76 12.11 -0.74
N PHE A 65 -9.56 12.29 -1.80
CA PHE A 65 -10.73 11.44 -2.06
C PHE A 65 -10.40 10.18 -2.89
N VAL A 66 -9.30 10.21 -3.64
CA VAL A 66 -8.85 9.11 -4.51
C VAL A 66 -8.09 8.04 -3.69
N CYS A 67 -7.33 8.44 -2.67
CA CYS A 67 -6.54 7.52 -1.85
C CYS A 67 -7.37 6.47 -1.05
N PRO A 68 -8.48 6.80 -0.36
CA PRO A 68 -9.25 5.77 0.35
C PRO A 68 -10.09 4.92 -0.61
N THR A 69 -10.56 5.47 -1.73
CA THR A 69 -11.41 4.74 -2.67
C THR A 69 -10.64 3.68 -3.45
N GLU A 70 -9.39 3.96 -3.85
CA GLU A 70 -8.51 2.97 -4.47
C GLU A 70 -8.19 1.81 -3.52
N LEU A 71 -7.83 2.10 -2.27
CA LEU A 71 -7.49 1.05 -1.30
C LEU A 71 -8.70 0.17 -0.96
N ILE A 72 -9.89 0.76 -0.80
CA ILE A 72 -11.13 0.02 -0.57
C ILE A 72 -11.49 -0.83 -1.78
N ALA A 73 -11.40 -0.28 -3.00
CA ALA A 73 -11.68 -1.04 -4.22
C ALA A 73 -10.75 -2.24 -4.41
N PHE A 74 -9.47 -2.11 -4.04
CA PHE A 74 -8.54 -3.25 -4.02
C PHE A 74 -8.89 -4.26 -2.92
N SER A 75 -9.27 -3.79 -1.73
CA SER A 75 -9.69 -4.66 -0.62
C SER A 75 -10.93 -5.48 -0.97
N ASP A 76 -11.95 -4.84 -1.56
CA ASP A 76 -13.21 -5.48 -1.95
C ASP A 76 -12.99 -6.58 -3.00
N ARG A 77 -11.97 -6.41 -3.86
CA ARG A 77 -11.63 -7.35 -4.94
C ARG A 77 -10.42 -8.23 -4.62
N ALA A 78 -9.91 -8.21 -3.39
CA ALA A 78 -8.74 -9.00 -2.98
C ALA A 78 -8.93 -10.50 -3.24
N GLU A 79 -10.15 -11.01 -3.17
CA GLU A 79 -10.46 -12.41 -3.50
C GLU A 79 -10.26 -12.75 -4.99
N GLU A 80 -10.45 -11.79 -5.89
CA GLU A 80 -10.20 -11.98 -7.33
C GLU A 80 -8.71 -12.14 -7.61
N PHE A 81 -7.87 -11.38 -6.92
CA PHE A 81 -6.41 -11.50 -7.00
C PHE A 81 -5.93 -12.86 -6.49
N LYS A 82 -6.48 -13.33 -5.35
CA LYS A 82 -6.16 -14.66 -4.81
C LYS A 82 -6.45 -15.80 -5.79
N LYS A 83 -7.51 -15.68 -6.61
CA LYS A 83 -7.88 -16.70 -7.61
C LYS A 83 -6.87 -16.81 -8.76
N ILE A 84 -6.13 -15.74 -9.04
CA ILE A 84 -5.09 -15.69 -10.08
C ILE A 84 -3.67 -15.85 -9.52
N ASN A 85 -3.53 -16.35 -8.29
CA ASN A 85 -2.24 -16.52 -7.61
C ASN A 85 -1.51 -15.18 -7.39
N CYS A 86 -2.26 -14.15 -6.98
CA CYS A 86 -1.82 -12.81 -6.62
C CYS A 86 -2.29 -12.42 -5.21
#